data_AF-A0A2V2WTV2-F1
#
_entry.id   AF-A0A2V2WTV2-F1
#
_cell.length_a   1.000
_cell.length_b   1.000
_cell.length_c   1.000
_cell.angle_alpha   90.00
_cell.angle_beta   90.00
_cell.angle_gamma   90.00
#
_symmetry.space_group_name_H-M   'P 1'
#
loop_
_entity.id
_entity.type
_entity.pdbx_description
1 polymer ?
#
loop_
_entity_poly.entity_id
_entity_poly.type
_entity_poly.pdbx_seq_one_letter_code
_entity_poly.pdbx_strand_id
1 'polypeptide(L)'
;MQAQDTLLRLKPYEYAHILNKNNNVTELIVGPQARVIASDERLPKPVTPFHVVPRGSYCIVENPHVRGGDGVTPVRDRDGQVKVRLGEREVRLGSTAFPLYPEEKLVVVSPMKFLRQDEGLVVQALCNYTSSDGVKRMAGERFLFTGPGTYCPRVEEEAREICRAVLIMPGHAIRLSALETFTDRDGKLRKKERTISSYRTRLISLLRLGKVFGKCVSYSVTSW
;
A
#
# COMPACT_ATOMS: atom_id res chain seq x y z
N MET A 1 22.92 37.31 0.63
CA MET A 1 22.41 37.46 2.02
C MET A 1 20.91 37.64 1.92
N GLN A 2 20.14 36.56 1.96
CA GLN A 2 18.67 36.66 1.96
C GLN A 2 18.20 37.05 3.35
N ALA A 3 17.26 37.99 3.42
CA ALA A 3 16.68 38.50 4.66
C ALA A 3 16.19 37.33 5.53
N GLN A 4 16.69 37.24 6.76
CA GLN A 4 16.05 36.40 7.76
C GLN A 4 14.70 37.04 8.05
N ASP A 5 13.63 36.46 7.52
CA ASP A 5 12.28 36.78 7.96
C ASP A 5 12.20 36.42 9.45
N THR A 6 12.31 37.43 10.31
CA THR A 6 12.24 37.29 11.77
C THR A 6 10.88 36.72 12.23
N LEU A 7 9.86 36.78 11.36
CA LEU A 7 8.50 36.34 11.63
C LEU A 7 8.06 35.27 10.63
N LEU A 8 7.92 34.04 11.11
CA LEU A 8 7.30 32.94 10.38
C LEU A 8 5.78 33.04 10.50
N ARG A 9 5.07 33.22 9.39
CA ARG A 9 3.61 33.16 9.34
C ARG A 9 3.18 31.92 8.57
N LEU A 10 2.57 30.96 9.25
CA LEU A 10 2.01 29.76 8.64
C LEU A 10 0.50 29.92 8.50
N LYS A 11 0.00 29.73 7.27
CA LYS A 11 -1.44 29.71 6.97
C LYS A 11 -2.04 28.35 7.38
N PRO A 12 -3.38 28.20 7.41
CA PRO A 12 -4.00 26.88 7.54
C PRO A 12 -3.47 25.91 6.47
N TYR A 13 -3.21 24.66 6.85
CA TYR A 13 -2.64 23.62 5.98
C TYR A 13 -1.25 23.92 5.42
N GLU A 14 -0.46 24.76 6.10
CA GLU A 14 0.97 24.91 5.87
C GLU A 14 1.76 24.38 7.07
N TYR A 15 2.96 23.87 6.81
CA TYR A 15 3.90 23.48 7.84
C TYR A 15 5.32 23.92 7.51
N ALA A 16 6.15 24.04 8.54
CA ALA A 16 7.57 24.28 8.40
C ALA A 16 8.33 23.44 9.42
N HIS A 17 9.58 23.15 9.08
CA HIS A 17 10.54 22.57 10.01
C HIS A 17 11.39 23.70 10.59
N ILE A 18 11.61 23.70 11.90
CA ILE A 18 12.49 24.66 12.57
C ILE A 18 13.60 23.87 13.23
N LEU A 19 14.84 24.13 12.81
CA LEU A 19 16.03 23.57 13.41
C LEU A 19 16.56 24.55 14.46
N ASN A 20 16.63 24.11 15.71
CA ASN A 20 17.37 24.80 16.75
C ASN A 20 18.85 24.38 16.68
N LYS A 21 19.75 25.37 16.55
CA LYS A 21 21.20 25.15 16.38
C LYS A 21 21.90 24.77 17.68
N ASN A 22 21.32 25.06 18.84
CA ASN A 22 21.93 24.78 20.13
C ASN A 22 21.85 23.28 20.48
N ASN A 23 20.71 22.65 20.17
CA ASN A 23 20.46 21.24 20.45
C ASN A 23 20.38 20.35 19.18
N ASN A 24 20.48 20.95 17.98
CA ASN A 24 20.31 20.28 16.68
C ASN A 24 18.96 19.58 16.50
N VAL A 25 17.95 19.95 17.29
CA VAL A 25 16.61 19.37 17.20
C VAL A 25 15.82 20.08 16.13
N THR A 26 15.21 19.30 15.24
CA THR A 26 14.27 19.81 14.25
C THR A 26 12.84 19.54 14.73
N GLU A 27 12.04 20.60 14.81
CA GLU A 27 10.64 20.51 15.18
C GLU A 27 9.72 20.81 14.00
N LEU A 28 8.57 20.16 13.98
CA LEU A 28 7.49 20.44 13.04
C LEU A 28 6.55 21.49 13.63
N ILE A 29 6.36 22.60 12.93
CA ILE A 29 5.38 23.62 13.25
C ILE A 29 4.29 23.61 12.19
N VAL A 30 3.04 23.57 12.63
CA VAL A 30 1.84 23.47 11.79
C VAL A 30 1.00 24.74 11.92
N GLY A 31 0.55 25.32 10.82
CA GLY A 31 -0.35 26.48 10.83
C GLY A 31 -1.80 26.13 11.21
N PRO A 32 -2.66 27.12 11.50
CA PRO A 32 -2.39 28.56 11.41
C PRO A 32 -1.74 29.11 12.69
N GLN A 33 -0.50 29.60 12.56
CA GLN A 33 0.17 30.31 13.66
C GLN A 33 1.27 31.22 13.12
N ALA A 34 1.53 32.30 13.86
CA ALA A 34 2.67 33.17 13.63
C ALA A 34 3.68 32.96 14.76
N ARG A 35 4.94 32.70 14.39
CA ARG A 35 6.02 32.45 15.33
C ARG A 35 7.22 33.32 14.97
N VAL A 36 7.80 33.98 15.96
CA VAL A 36 9.08 34.67 15.80
C VAL A 36 10.19 33.63 15.78
N ILE A 37 11.05 33.66 14.76
CA ILE A 37 12.20 32.76 14.67
C ILE A 37 13.33 33.36 15.51
N ALA A 38 13.82 32.61 16.50
CA ALA A 38 14.91 33.06 17.36
C ALA A 38 16.25 33.06 16.60
N SER A 39 17.27 33.75 17.13
CA SER A 39 18.60 33.85 16.49
C SER A 39 19.31 32.50 16.36
N ASP A 40 19.08 31.60 17.31
CA ASP A 40 19.58 30.22 17.35
C ASP A 40 18.74 29.25 16.52
N GLU A 41 17.65 29.71 15.90
CA GLU A 41 16.79 28.90 15.06
C GLU A 41 16.97 29.20 13.58
N ARG A 42 16.67 28.22 12.73
CA ARG A 42 16.61 28.41 11.28
C ARG A 42 15.59 27.49 10.64
N LEU A 43 15.08 27.89 9.49
CA LEU A 43 14.31 27.01 8.60
C LEU A 43 15.29 26.27 7.68
N PRO A 44 15.44 24.94 7.80
CA PRO A 44 16.26 24.17 6.87
C PRO A 44 15.59 24.02 5.49
N LYS A 45 14.26 24.10 5.43
CA LYS A 45 13.43 23.98 4.22
C LYS A 45 12.41 25.12 4.16
N PRO A 46 11.93 25.51 2.96
CA PRO A 46 10.85 26.49 2.85
C PRO A 46 9.55 25.97 3.45
N VAL A 47 8.64 26.91 3.77
CA VAL A 47 7.27 26.58 4.18
C VAL A 47 6.62 25.72 3.10
N THR A 48 6.02 24.61 3.51
CA THR A 48 5.46 23.60 2.62
C THR A 48 3.97 23.44 2.91
N PRO A 49 3.10 23.41 1.88
CA PRO A 49 1.69 23.08 2.08
C PRO A 49 1.55 21.61 2.48
N PHE A 50 0.45 21.27 3.14
CA PHE A 50 0.14 19.89 3.51
C PHE A 50 0.09 19.00 2.26
N HIS A 51 0.57 17.78 2.41
CA HIS A 51 0.43 16.79 1.36
C HIS A 51 -1.01 16.27 1.36
N VAL A 52 -1.66 16.38 0.20
CA VAL A 52 -3.04 15.96 0.01
C VAL A 52 -3.04 14.61 -0.71
N VAL A 53 -3.66 13.61 -0.10
CA VAL A 53 -3.90 12.31 -0.74
C VAL A 53 -5.40 12.21 -1.03
N PRO A 54 -5.83 12.27 -2.31
CA PRO A 54 -7.24 12.24 -2.67
C PRO A 54 -7.94 10.95 -2.26
N ARG A 55 -9.27 11.02 -2.08
CA ARG A 55 -10.10 9.82 -1.87
C ARG A 55 -9.91 8.80 -2.99
N GLY A 56 -9.79 7.53 -2.60
CA GLY A 56 -9.50 6.46 -3.56
C GLY A 56 -8.03 6.35 -3.97
N SER A 57 -7.14 7.17 -3.39
CA SER A 57 -5.69 7.09 -3.61
C SER A 57 -4.96 6.67 -2.33
N TYR A 58 -3.69 6.32 -2.47
CA TYR A 58 -2.77 6.03 -1.39
C TYR A 58 -1.46 6.77 -1.62
N CYS A 59 -0.66 6.91 -0.57
CA CYS A 59 0.72 7.36 -0.70
C CYS A 59 1.67 6.49 0.09
N ILE A 60 2.94 6.49 -0.32
CA ILE A 60 4.02 5.84 0.41
C ILE A 60 4.88 6.90 1.09
N VAL A 61 5.05 6.76 2.39
CA VAL A 61 5.95 7.60 3.20
C VAL A 61 7.15 6.75 3.62
N GLU A 62 8.35 7.22 3.31
CA GLU A 62 9.61 6.67 3.81
C GLU A 62 9.99 7.29 5.15
N ASN A 63 10.65 6.49 5.99
CA ASN A 63 11.05 6.83 7.34
C ASN A 63 9.88 7.35 8.20
N PRO A 64 8.74 6.63 8.24
CA PRO A 64 7.57 7.07 9.00
C PRO A 64 7.92 7.25 10.48
N HIS A 65 7.39 8.31 11.10
CA HIS A 65 7.59 8.53 12.53
C HIS A 65 6.98 7.40 13.37
N VAL A 66 7.56 7.21 14.56
CA VAL A 66 7.03 6.28 15.57
C VAL A 66 5.84 6.94 16.27
N ARG A 67 4.70 6.26 16.28
CA ARG A 67 3.48 6.73 16.96
C ARG A 67 3.42 6.15 18.37
N GLY A 68 2.90 6.94 19.31
CA GLY A 68 2.65 6.52 20.69
C GLY A 68 1.48 5.53 20.78
N GLY A 69 1.13 5.15 22.01
CA GLY A 69 0.02 4.21 22.26
C GLY A 69 -1.35 4.73 21.80
N ASP A 70 -1.48 6.04 21.58
CA ASP A 70 -2.66 6.70 21.03
C ASP A 70 -2.75 6.60 19.49
N GLY A 71 -1.70 6.14 18.81
CA GLY A 71 -1.64 6.00 17.35
C GLY A 71 -1.56 7.33 16.59
N VAL A 72 -1.38 8.46 17.29
CA VAL A 72 -1.36 9.81 16.69
C VAL A 72 -0.15 10.61 17.12
N THR A 73 0.21 10.59 18.41
CA THR A 73 1.29 11.41 18.93
C THR A 73 2.65 10.85 18.52
N PRO A 74 3.57 11.66 17.97
CA PRO A 74 4.91 11.22 17.64
C PRO A 74 5.73 10.97 18.91
N VAL A 75 6.37 9.81 19.00
CA VAL A 75 7.32 9.50 20.08
C VAL A 75 8.60 10.29 19.83
N ARG A 76 9.05 11.02 20.86
CA ARG A 76 10.32 11.76 20.84
C ARG A 76 11.42 11.00 21.56
N ASP A 77 12.67 11.28 21.23
CA ASP A 77 13.85 10.78 21.95
C ASP A 77 14.19 11.67 23.15
N ARG A 78 15.36 11.41 23.77
CA ARG A 78 15.84 12.15 24.95
C ARG A 78 16.16 13.60 24.62
N ASP A 79 16.56 13.86 23.38
CA ASP A 79 16.96 15.18 22.90
C ASP A 79 15.74 15.98 22.41
N GLY A 80 14.58 15.32 22.27
CA GLY A 80 13.31 15.94 21.86
C GLY A 80 13.03 15.82 20.36
N GLN A 81 13.87 15.10 19.62
CA GLN A 81 13.70 14.81 18.20
C GLN A 81 12.68 13.69 18.00
N VAL A 82 11.87 13.81 16.95
CA VAL A 82 10.87 12.79 16.60
C VAL A 82 11.58 11.53 16.13
N LYS A 83 11.27 10.39 16.76
CA LYS A 83 11.81 9.09 16.35
C LYS A 83 11.15 8.64 15.05
N VAL A 84 11.96 8.11 14.15
CA VAL A 84 11.51 7.55 12.87
C VAL A 84 11.91 6.09 12.73
N ARG A 85 11.12 5.31 11.99
CA ARG A 85 11.45 3.95 11.59
C ARG A 85 12.30 4.01 10.32
N LEU A 86 13.60 4.19 10.52
CA LEU A 86 14.57 4.40 9.43
C LEU A 86 14.59 3.21 8.46
N GLY A 87 14.47 3.48 7.16
CA GLY A 87 14.48 2.47 6.10
C GLY A 87 13.14 1.75 5.91
N GLU A 88 12.15 2.01 6.76
CA GLU A 88 10.81 1.46 6.60
C GLU A 88 9.93 2.38 5.74
N ARG A 89 8.86 1.78 5.21
CA ARG A 89 7.83 2.46 4.43
C ARG A 89 6.48 2.30 5.14
N GLU A 90 5.62 3.28 4.97
CA GLU A 90 4.24 3.26 5.44
C GLU A 90 3.30 3.66 4.30
N VAL A 91 2.25 2.88 4.08
CA VAL A 91 1.15 3.26 3.18
C VAL A 91 0.13 4.07 3.96
N ARG A 92 -0.15 5.31 3.54
CA ARG A 92 -1.24 6.13 4.07
C ARG A 92 -2.35 6.24 3.04
N LEU A 93 -3.59 6.01 3.47
CA LEU A 93 -4.77 6.05 2.59
C LEU A 93 -5.31 7.48 2.47
N GLY A 94 -5.84 7.79 1.28
CA GLY A 94 -6.32 9.10 0.91
C GLY A 94 -7.64 9.47 1.53
N SER A 95 -7.59 10.12 2.68
CA SER A 95 -8.73 10.80 3.27
C SER A 95 -8.36 12.07 4.03
N THR A 96 -7.06 12.39 4.12
CA THR A 96 -6.55 13.49 4.96
C THR A 96 -5.41 14.24 4.26
N ALA A 97 -5.34 15.53 4.56
CA ALA A 97 -4.16 16.34 4.31
C ALA A 97 -3.27 16.26 5.56
N PHE A 98 -1.97 16.03 5.40
CA PHE A 98 -1.06 15.89 6.54
C PHE A 98 0.30 16.57 6.29
N PRO A 99 0.93 17.09 7.35
CA PRO A 99 2.32 17.50 7.30
C PRO A 99 3.24 16.27 7.35
N LEU A 100 4.49 16.44 6.90
CA LEU A 100 5.53 15.44 7.13
C LEU A 100 6.36 15.84 8.35
N TYR A 101 6.65 14.87 9.21
CA TYR A 101 7.62 15.06 10.28
C TYR A 101 9.04 15.23 9.71
N PRO A 102 9.98 15.75 10.51
CA PRO A 102 11.39 15.74 10.13
C PRO A 102 11.81 14.31 9.73
N GLU A 103 12.69 14.20 8.73
CA GLU A 103 13.14 12.93 8.11
C GLU A 103 12.10 12.10 7.32
N GLU A 104 10.80 12.34 7.48
CA GLU A 104 9.78 11.70 6.64
C GLU A 104 9.87 12.20 5.19
N LYS A 105 9.65 11.29 4.24
CA LYS A 105 9.64 11.61 2.80
C LYS A 105 8.44 11.01 2.12
N LEU A 106 7.64 11.83 1.44
CA LEU A 106 6.58 11.36 0.56
C LEU A 106 7.21 10.89 -0.76
N VAL A 107 7.09 9.60 -1.06
CA VAL A 107 7.70 8.99 -2.24
C VAL A 107 6.76 9.01 -3.44
N VAL A 108 5.53 8.54 -3.25
CA VAL A 108 4.55 8.40 -4.33
C VAL A 108 3.15 8.67 -3.80
N VAL A 109 2.31 9.27 -4.65
CA VAL A 109 0.86 9.37 -4.48
C VAL A 109 0.24 8.72 -5.72
N SER A 110 -0.58 7.69 -5.53
CA SER A 110 -1.16 6.91 -6.64
C SER A 110 -2.61 6.54 -6.34
N PRO A 111 -3.50 6.50 -7.36
CA PRO A 111 -4.83 5.92 -7.19
C PRO A 111 -4.74 4.44 -6.81
N MET A 112 -5.68 3.99 -5.97
CA MET A 112 -5.85 2.58 -5.66
C MET A 112 -6.48 1.85 -6.84
N LYS A 113 -6.15 0.57 -6.99
CA LYS A 113 -6.59 -0.21 -8.14
C LYS A 113 -7.98 -0.79 -7.87
N PHE A 114 -8.98 -0.31 -8.59
CA PHE A 114 -10.29 -0.95 -8.64
C PHE A 114 -10.26 -2.15 -9.60
N LEU A 115 -10.82 -3.28 -9.16
CA LEU A 115 -10.99 -4.50 -9.96
C LEU A 115 -12.47 -4.78 -10.17
N ARG A 116 -12.81 -5.12 -11.42
CA ARG A 116 -14.15 -5.54 -11.82
C ARG A 116 -14.47 -6.96 -11.34
N GLN A 117 -15.73 -7.37 -11.43
CA GLN A 117 -16.19 -8.70 -11.05
C GLN A 117 -15.55 -9.84 -11.88
N ASP A 118 -15.07 -9.55 -13.09
CA ASP A 118 -14.34 -10.45 -13.97
C ASP A 118 -12.81 -10.24 -13.93
N GLU A 119 -12.31 -9.43 -12.98
CA GLU A 119 -10.89 -9.15 -12.80
C GLU A 119 -10.39 -9.63 -11.42
N GLY A 120 -9.15 -10.08 -11.39
CA GLY A 120 -8.42 -10.47 -10.20
C GLY A 120 -6.99 -9.96 -10.29
N LEU A 121 -6.41 -9.61 -9.15
CA LEU A 121 -5.03 -9.13 -9.07
C LEU A 121 -4.17 -10.21 -8.42
N VAL A 122 -3.12 -10.62 -9.10
CA VAL A 122 -2.08 -11.48 -8.52
C VAL A 122 -1.20 -10.59 -7.64
N VAL A 123 -1.18 -10.93 -6.35
CA VAL A 123 -0.39 -10.25 -5.35
C VAL A 123 0.66 -11.22 -4.84
N GLN A 124 1.88 -10.74 -4.65
CA GLN A 124 2.99 -11.51 -4.10
C GLN A 124 3.41 -10.94 -2.75
N ALA A 125 3.46 -11.78 -1.73
CA ALA A 125 4.02 -11.41 -0.43
C ALA A 125 5.55 -11.27 -0.54
N LEU A 126 6.09 -10.14 -0.09
CA LEU A 126 7.53 -9.86 -0.02
C LEU A 126 8.14 -10.39 1.29
N CYS A 127 7.37 -10.38 2.37
CA CYS A 127 7.78 -10.89 3.68
C CYS A 127 6.64 -11.67 4.36
N ASN A 128 6.92 -12.27 5.51
CA ASN A 128 5.90 -12.94 6.31
C ASN A 128 5.03 -11.89 7.02
N TYR A 129 3.71 -11.94 6.81
CA TYR A 129 2.78 -11.03 7.48
C TYR A 129 1.40 -11.65 7.67
N THR A 130 0.56 -11.01 8.48
CA THR A 130 -0.85 -11.38 8.63
C THR A 130 -1.70 -10.36 7.88
N SER A 131 -2.49 -10.83 6.91
CA SER A 131 -3.43 -9.98 6.17
C SER A 131 -4.53 -9.41 7.08
N SER A 132 -5.26 -8.39 6.59
CA SER A 132 -6.46 -7.86 7.29
C SER A 132 -7.49 -8.94 7.55
N ASP A 133 -7.53 -9.94 6.67
CA ASP A 133 -8.50 -11.04 6.73
C ASP A 133 -8.07 -12.13 7.71
N GLY A 134 -6.99 -11.91 8.47
CA GLY A 134 -6.44 -12.87 9.44
C GLY A 134 -5.60 -13.99 8.80
N VAL A 135 -5.43 -13.98 7.48
CA VAL A 135 -4.64 -15.00 6.76
C VAL A 135 -3.15 -14.71 6.92
N LYS A 136 -2.40 -15.68 7.46
CA LYS A 136 -0.93 -15.63 7.51
C LYS A 136 -0.38 -15.90 6.12
N ARG A 137 0.40 -14.97 5.59
CA ARG A 137 1.09 -15.06 4.30
C ARG A 137 2.57 -15.28 4.52
N MET A 138 3.17 -16.13 3.70
CA MET A 138 4.61 -16.39 3.72
C MET A 138 5.33 -15.59 2.63
N ALA A 139 6.58 -15.22 2.87
CA ALA A 139 7.43 -14.54 1.90
C ALA A 139 7.50 -15.36 0.59
N GLY A 140 7.30 -14.70 -0.55
CA GLY A 140 7.25 -15.32 -1.87
C GLY A 140 5.90 -15.94 -2.24
N GLU A 141 4.96 -16.08 -1.30
CA GLU A 141 3.63 -16.60 -1.58
C GLU A 141 2.88 -15.69 -2.56
N ARG A 142 2.28 -16.30 -3.59
CA ARG A 142 1.39 -15.61 -4.52
C ARG A 142 -0.05 -15.98 -4.23
N PHE A 143 -0.90 -14.97 -4.17
CA PHE A 143 -2.33 -15.15 -3.97
C PHE A 143 -3.11 -14.22 -4.88
N LEU A 144 -4.40 -14.48 -4.99
CA LEU A 144 -5.30 -13.76 -5.86
C LEU A 144 -6.27 -12.91 -5.04
N PHE A 145 -6.26 -11.60 -5.29
CA PHE A 145 -7.30 -10.70 -4.82
C PHE A 145 -8.38 -10.61 -5.90
N THR A 146 -9.58 -11.12 -5.60
CA THR A 146 -10.70 -11.19 -6.57
C THR A 146 -11.61 -9.97 -6.46
N GLY A 147 -11.98 -9.35 -7.59
CA GLY A 147 -13.01 -8.31 -7.61
C GLY A 147 -14.44 -8.87 -7.39
N PRO A 148 -15.46 -8.00 -7.26
CA PRO A 148 -15.38 -6.55 -7.33
C PRO A 148 -14.82 -5.96 -6.03
N GLY A 149 -13.87 -5.03 -6.14
CA GLY A 149 -13.26 -4.41 -4.96
C GLY A 149 -12.07 -3.52 -5.30
N THR A 150 -11.71 -2.65 -4.36
CA THR A 150 -10.52 -1.82 -4.45
C THR A 150 -9.37 -2.51 -3.73
N TYR A 151 -8.30 -2.76 -4.45
CA TYR A 151 -7.07 -3.26 -3.87
C TYR A 151 -6.32 -2.11 -3.16
N CYS A 152 -6.10 -2.29 -1.86
CA CYS A 152 -5.32 -1.38 -1.01
C CYS A 152 -3.88 -1.92 -0.89
N PRO A 153 -2.88 -1.26 -1.50
CA PRO A 153 -1.51 -1.72 -1.45
C PRO A 153 -0.96 -1.73 -0.01
N ARG A 154 -0.06 -2.68 0.27
CA ARG A 154 0.70 -2.72 1.54
C ARG A 154 2.19 -2.74 1.26
N VAL A 155 3.00 -2.55 2.29
CA VAL A 155 4.46 -2.56 2.16
C VAL A 155 5.03 -3.97 2.12
N GLU A 156 4.30 -4.93 2.68
CA GLU A 156 4.66 -6.34 2.78
C GLU A 156 4.31 -7.13 1.51
N GLU A 157 3.62 -6.53 0.54
CA GLU A 157 3.11 -7.20 -0.65
C GLU A 157 3.28 -6.36 -1.92
N GLU A 158 3.39 -7.02 -3.07
CA GLU A 158 3.59 -6.40 -4.37
C GLU A 158 2.46 -6.81 -5.33
N ALA A 159 1.77 -5.82 -5.89
CA ALA A 159 0.81 -6.02 -6.97
C ALA A 159 1.56 -6.39 -8.26
N ARG A 160 1.36 -7.61 -8.77
CA ARG A 160 2.03 -8.10 -9.97
C ARG A 160 1.20 -7.82 -11.22
N GLU A 161 0.15 -8.59 -11.42
CA GLU A 161 -0.56 -8.63 -12.70
C GLU A 161 -2.06 -8.80 -12.51
N ILE A 162 -2.82 -8.28 -13.47
CA ILE A 162 -4.29 -8.41 -13.50
C ILE A 162 -4.64 -9.62 -14.35
N CYS A 163 -5.29 -10.59 -13.74
CA CYS A 163 -5.92 -11.70 -14.43
C CYS A 163 -7.37 -11.34 -14.76
N ARG A 164 -7.80 -11.70 -15.97
CA ARG A 164 -9.20 -11.65 -16.38
C ARG A 164 -9.80 -13.03 -16.39
N ALA A 165 -11.08 -13.08 -16.09
CA ALA A 165 -11.85 -14.29 -16.14
C ALA A 165 -12.17 -14.71 -17.58
N VAL A 166 -12.04 -16.01 -17.85
CA VAL A 166 -12.50 -16.61 -19.11
C VAL A 166 -13.95 -17.10 -18.97
N LEU A 167 -14.82 -16.72 -19.91
CA LEU A 167 -16.19 -17.21 -20.01
C LEU A 167 -16.22 -18.56 -20.74
N ILE A 168 -16.89 -19.55 -20.16
CA ILE A 168 -17.08 -20.88 -20.79
C ILE A 168 -18.50 -20.96 -21.34
N MET A 169 -18.62 -21.02 -22.67
CA MET A 169 -19.90 -21.16 -23.36
C MET A 169 -20.45 -22.59 -23.24
N PRO A 170 -21.77 -22.79 -23.40
CA PRO A 170 -22.33 -24.14 -23.55
C PRO A 170 -21.59 -24.92 -24.65
N GLY A 171 -21.32 -26.21 -24.41
CA GLY A 171 -20.54 -27.06 -25.32
C GLY A 171 -19.01 -26.84 -25.30
N HIS A 172 -18.51 -25.88 -24.53
CA HIS A 172 -17.07 -25.63 -24.39
C HIS A 172 -16.55 -26.16 -23.05
N ALA A 173 -15.26 -26.51 -23.04
CA ALA A 173 -14.54 -26.86 -21.82
C ALA A 173 -13.23 -26.09 -21.72
N ILE A 174 -12.79 -25.84 -20.49
CA ILE A 174 -11.45 -25.34 -20.23
C ILE A 174 -10.61 -26.47 -19.66
N ARG A 175 -9.44 -26.65 -20.27
CA ARG A 175 -8.38 -27.50 -19.74
C ARG A 175 -7.46 -26.62 -18.92
N LEU A 176 -7.16 -27.04 -17.70
CA LEU A 176 -6.34 -26.35 -16.72
C LEU A 176 -5.18 -27.24 -16.31
N SER A 177 -3.94 -26.73 -16.31
CA SER A 177 -2.77 -27.47 -15.82
C SER A 177 -2.04 -26.68 -14.75
N ALA A 178 -1.87 -27.25 -13.56
CA ALA A 178 -1.21 -26.58 -12.44
C ALA A 178 0.29 -26.35 -12.74
N LEU A 179 0.76 -25.11 -12.68
CA LEU A 179 2.16 -24.73 -12.85
C LEU A 179 3.00 -25.04 -11.61
N GLU A 180 2.38 -25.00 -10.44
CA GLU A 180 2.97 -25.32 -9.13
C GLU A 180 1.97 -26.16 -8.32
N THR A 181 2.45 -26.82 -7.26
CA THR A 181 1.56 -27.55 -6.36
C THR A 181 0.84 -26.55 -5.45
N PHE A 182 -0.48 -26.52 -5.48
CA PHE A 182 -1.28 -25.60 -4.67
C PHE A 182 -2.57 -26.26 -4.16
N THR A 183 -3.15 -25.69 -3.12
CA THR A 183 -4.47 -26.09 -2.61
C THR A 183 -5.54 -25.20 -3.24
N ASP A 184 -6.48 -25.82 -3.94
CA ASP A 184 -7.63 -25.15 -4.56
C ASP A 184 -8.58 -24.58 -3.50
N ARG A 185 -9.49 -23.66 -3.86
CA ARG A 185 -10.43 -23.08 -2.86
C ARG A 185 -11.43 -24.11 -2.32
N ASP A 186 -11.66 -25.22 -3.03
CA ASP A 186 -12.42 -26.37 -2.51
C ASP A 186 -11.61 -27.23 -1.51
N GLY A 187 -10.40 -26.78 -1.10
CA GLY A 187 -9.51 -27.53 -0.21
C GLY A 187 -8.80 -28.71 -0.89
N LYS A 188 -8.92 -28.85 -2.22
CA LYS A 188 -8.33 -29.96 -2.96
C LYS A 188 -6.89 -29.66 -3.36
N LEU A 189 -5.95 -30.50 -2.92
CA LEU A 189 -4.54 -30.41 -3.33
C LEU A 189 -4.39 -30.74 -4.82
N ARG A 190 -3.80 -29.80 -5.58
CA ARG A 190 -3.44 -29.96 -6.99
C ARG A 190 -1.92 -30.02 -7.10
N LYS A 191 -1.40 -31.14 -7.60
CA LYS A 191 0.04 -31.29 -7.88
C LYS A 191 0.40 -30.66 -9.21
N LYS A 192 1.62 -30.12 -9.32
CA LYS A 192 2.23 -29.62 -10.56
C LYS A 192 2.02 -30.59 -11.73
N GLU A 193 1.74 -30.06 -12.92
CA GLU A 193 1.55 -30.76 -14.21
C GLU A 193 0.34 -31.69 -14.32
N ARG A 194 -0.52 -31.78 -13.29
CA ARG A 194 -1.78 -32.52 -13.41
C ARG A 194 -2.80 -31.71 -14.22
N THR A 195 -3.19 -32.24 -15.37
CA THR A 195 -4.22 -31.66 -16.25
C THR A 195 -5.62 -32.00 -15.72
N ILE A 196 -6.50 -30.99 -15.66
CA ILE A 196 -7.92 -31.15 -15.32
C ILE A 196 -8.75 -30.49 -16.41
N SER A 197 -9.69 -31.24 -16.97
CA SER A 197 -10.72 -30.76 -17.89
C SER A 197 -12.04 -30.62 -17.12
N SER A 198 -12.64 -29.43 -17.18
CA SER A 198 -13.91 -29.15 -16.50
C SER A 198 -15.03 -28.94 -17.53
N TYR A 199 -16.04 -29.81 -17.51
CA TYR A 199 -17.13 -29.92 -18.51
C TYR A 199 -18.49 -29.42 -18.00
N ARG A 200 -18.57 -29.04 -16.72
CA ARG A 200 -19.77 -28.54 -16.06
C ARG A 200 -19.34 -27.41 -15.14
N THR A 201 -20.23 -26.43 -14.96
CA THR A 201 -20.13 -25.20 -14.15
C THR A 201 -19.72 -25.39 -12.67
N ARG A 202 -19.30 -26.59 -12.26
CA ARG A 202 -19.12 -27.01 -10.86
C ARG A 202 -17.68 -27.34 -10.45
N LEU A 203 -16.68 -27.13 -11.29
CA LEU A 203 -15.30 -27.39 -10.84
C LEU A 203 -14.29 -26.44 -11.44
N ILE A 204 -14.37 -25.17 -11.06
CA ILE A 204 -13.22 -24.26 -11.05
C ILE A 204 -13.39 -23.28 -9.89
N SER A 205 -12.90 -23.69 -8.74
CA SER A 205 -12.94 -22.92 -7.50
C SER A 205 -11.87 -21.82 -7.46
N LEU A 206 -11.52 -21.29 -8.63
CA LEU A 206 -10.87 -19.98 -8.75
C LEU A 206 -11.86 -18.82 -8.82
N LEU A 207 -13.19 -19.04 -8.92
CA LEU A 207 -14.18 -17.96 -8.87
C LEU A 207 -15.55 -18.31 -8.30
N ARG A 208 -16.17 -17.32 -7.65
CA ARG A 208 -17.64 -17.19 -7.67
C ARG A 208 -18.05 -16.89 -9.13
N LEU A 209 -19.01 -17.65 -9.66
CA LEU A 209 -19.68 -17.43 -10.96
C LEU A 209 -18.90 -17.79 -12.25
N GLY A 210 -18.33 -19.00 -12.36
CA GLY A 210 -18.03 -19.59 -13.68
C GLY A 210 -16.88 -18.94 -14.46
N LYS A 211 -15.83 -18.57 -13.76
CA LYS A 211 -14.70 -17.81 -14.28
C LYS A 211 -13.40 -18.51 -13.83
N VAL A 212 -12.25 -18.27 -14.49
CA VAL A 212 -10.92 -18.76 -14.05
C VAL A 212 -9.91 -17.60 -14.07
N PHE A 213 -9.14 -17.41 -12.99
CA PHE A 213 -8.04 -16.44 -12.95
C PHE A 213 -6.70 -17.17 -13.00
N GLY A 214 -5.95 -16.99 -14.09
CA GLY A 214 -4.77 -17.82 -14.40
C GLY A 214 -3.44 -17.14 -14.07
N LYS A 215 -2.68 -17.74 -13.16
CA LYS A 215 -1.18 -17.80 -13.21
C LYS A 215 -0.56 -18.98 -12.45
N CYS A 216 -1.31 -19.71 -11.63
CA CYS A 216 -0.89 -21.06 -11.19
C CYS A 216 -1.36 -22.14 -12.16
N VAL A 217 -1.95 -21.76 -13.29
CA VAL A 217 -2.67 -22.66 -14.18
C VAL A 217 -2.50 -22.22 -15.64
N SER A 218 -1.98 -23.10 -16.50
CA SER A 218 -2.05 -22.92 -17.96
C SER A 218 -3.41 -23.40 -18.46
N TYR A 219 -3.99 -22.70 -19.44
CA TYR A 219 -5.30 -23.09 -19.96
C TYR A 219 -5.38 -23.16 -21.48
N SER A 220 -6.23 -24.07 -21.97
CA SER A 220 -6.63 -24.15 -23.38
C SER A 220 -8.12 -24.42 -23.47
N VAL A 221 -8.81 -23.68 -24.34
CA VAL A 221 -10.24 -23.88 -24.61
C VAL A 221 -10.37 -24.84 -25.78
N THR A 222 -11.19 -25.87 -25.63
CA THR A 222 -11.48 -26.85 -26.68
C THR A 222 -12.97 -26.92 -26.90
N SER A 223 -13.41 -26.79 -28.16
CA SER A 223 -14.76 -27.08 -28.61
C SER A 223 -14.89 -28.57 -28.91
N TRP A 224 -16.01 -29.18 -28.50
CA TRP A 224 -16.40 -30.53 -28.92
C TRP A 224 -17.50 -30.44 -29.97
#